data_AF-A0A174EX09-F1
#
_entry.id   AF-A0A174EX09-F1
#
_cell.length_a   1.000
_cell.length_b   1.000
_cell.length_c   1.000
_cell.angle_alpha   90.00
_cell.angle_beta   90.00
_cell.angle_gamma   90.00
#
_symmetry.space_group_name_H-M   'P 1'
#
loop_
_entity.id
_entity.type
_entity.pdbx_description
1 polymer ?
#
loop_
_entity_poly.entity_id
_entity_poly.type
_entity_poly.pdbx_seq_one_letter_code
_entity_poly.pdbx_strand_id
1 'polypeptide(L)'
;MRDFDFIVSPAKLLTPEIVQMVSSIHEHKGKQELFLEANVDELKTLLEVALIQSTGASNRIEGIFTSDKRLEELVSQKAEPRNRSEQEIAGYREVLSTIYEGYEYINPRPNIILQLH
;
A
#
# COMPACT_ATOMS: atom_id res chain seq x y z
N MET A 1 0.24 -5.68 -27.55
CA MET A 1 0.29 -5.92 -26.08
C MET A 1 1.53 -6.77 -25.84
N ARG A 2 2.39 -6.47 -24.85
CA ARG A 2 3.53 -7.36 -24.55
C ARG A 2 2.95 -8.66 -23.97
N ASP A 3 3.23 -9.79 -24.59
CA ASP A 3 2.91 -11.10 -24.01
C ASP A 3 3.85 -11.34 -22.84
N PHE A 4 3.27 -11.37 -21.63
CA PHE A 4 3.97 -11.80 -20.43
C PHE A 4 3.66 -13.27 -20.20
N ASP A 5 4.64 -14.14 -20.41
CA ASP A 5 4.54 -15.54 -20.02
C ASP A 5 4.82 -15.65 -18.51
N PHE A 6 3.75 -15.64 -17.71
CA PHE A 6 3.79 -15.72 -16.26
C PHE A 6 4.17 -17.11 -15.71
N ILE A 7 4.39 -18.10 -16.57
CA ILE A 7 4.73 -19.47 -16.17
C ILE A 7 6.23 -19.71 -16.37
N VAL A 8 6.76 -19.41 -17.55
CA VAL A 8 8.16 -19.71 -17.91
C VAL A 8 9.08 -18.53 -17.66
N SER A 9 8.61 -17.29 -17.84
CA SER A 9 9.46 -16.11 -17.65
C SER A 9 9.96 -15.91 -16.21
N PRO A 10 9.18 -16.19 -15.15
CA PRO A 10 9.66 -16.02 -13.78
C PRO A 10 10.87 -16.88 -13.44
N ALA A 11 11.02 -18.07 -14.04
CA ALA A 11 12.18 -18.92 -13.81
C ALA A 11 13.49 -18.23 -14.20
N LYS A 12 13.46 -17.37 -15.23
CA LYS A 12 14.62 -16.58 -15.66
C LYS A 12 14.95 -15.43 -14.70
N LEU A 13 13.99 -15.05 -13.83
CA LEU A 13 14.17 -14.01 -12.81
C LEU A 13 14.76 -14.57 -11.51
N LEU A 14 14.94 -15.89 -11.37
CA LEU A 14 15.59 -16.50 -10.20
C LEU A 14 17.11 -16.36 -10.25
N THR A 15 17.61 -15.14 -10.48
CA THR A 15 19.04 -14.85 -10.42
C THR A 15 19.52 -14.86 -8.96
N PRO A 16 20.82 -15.08 -8.69
CA PRO A 16 21.36 -15.04 -7.33
C PRO A 16 21.01 -13.76 -6.58
N GLU A 17 21.01 -12.61 -7.25
CA GLU A 17 20.68 -11.31 -6.64
C GLU A 17 19.21 -11.23 -6.23
N ILE A 18 18.29 -11.70 -7.08
CA ILE A 18 16.86 -11.71 -6.77
C ILE A 18 16.56 -12.69 -5.63
N VAL A 19 17.17 -13.88 -5.66
CA VAL A 19 17.02 -14.86 -4.59
C VAL A 19 17.57 -14.31 -3.27
N GLN A 20 18.70 -13.59 -3.30
CA GLN A 20 19.25 -12.93 -2.12
C GLN A 20 18.29 -11.86 -1.58
N MET A 21 17.73 -11.00 -2.44
CA MET A 21 16.76 -9.97 -2.02
C MET A 21 15.51 -10.58 -1.39
N VAL A 22 14.94 -11.63 -2.00
CA VAL A 22 13.77 -12.34 -1.45
C VAL A 22 14.11 -12.99 -0.11
N SER A 23 15.31 -13.57 0.02
CA SER A 23 15.77 -14.18 1.27
C SER A 23 15.90 -13.13 2.39
N SER A 24 16.47 -11.97 2.09
CA SER A 24 16.56 -10.86 3.05
C SER A 24 15.18 -10.35 3.48
N ILE A 25 14.23 -10.20 2.54
CA ILE A 25 12.85 -9.82 2.86
C ILE A 25 12.21 -10.85 3.79
N HIS A 26 12.44 -12.15 3.53
CA HIS A 26 11.90 -13.23 4.37
C HIS A 26 12.49 -13.21 5.78
N GLU A 27 13.80 -12.99 5.92
CA GLU A 27 14.45 -12.86 7.23
C GLU A 27 13.87 -11.68 8.04
N HIS A 28 13.70 -10.51 7.39
CA HIS A 28 13.09 -9.35 8.04
C HIS A 28 11.63 -9.58 8.43
N LYS A 29 10.86 -10.28 7.59
CA LYS A 29 9.48 -10.69 7.92
C LYS A 29 9.44 -11.58 9.15
N GLY A 30 10.34 -12.58 9.25
CA GLY A 30 10.42 -13.43 10.44
C GLY A 30 10.76 -12.65 11.72
N LYS A 31 11.65 -11.65 11.63
CA LYS A 31 11.94 -10.76 12.77
C LYS A 31 10.75 -9.87 13.14
N GLN A 32 9.92 -9.48 12.18
CA GLN A 32 8.75 -8.62 12.41
C GLN A 32 7.76 -9.25 13.39
N GLU A 33 7.55 -10.56 13.34
CA GLU A 33 6.63 -11.27 14.24
C GLU A 33 6.97 -11.04 15.73
N LEU A 34 8.27 -10.97 16.06
CA LEU A 34 8.72 -10.68 17.43
C LEU A 34 8.39 -9.25 17.90
N PHE A 35 8.32 -8.29 16.97
CA PHE A 35 7.99 -6.90 17.28
C PHE A 35 6.49 -6.64 17.39
N LEU A 36 5.66 -7.44 16.71
CA LEU A 36 4.19 -7.31 16.75
C LEU A 36 3.65 -7.44 18.18
N GLU A 37 4.24 -8.31 18.99
CA GLU A 37 3.82 -8.52 20.39
C GLU A 37 4.44 -7.52 21.36
N ALA A 38 5.70 -7.13 21.12
CA ALA A 38 6.47 -6.31 22.05
C ALA A 38 6.21 -4.79 21.93
N ASN A 39 5.93 -4.28 20.73
CA ASN A 39 5.98 -2.84 20.42
C ASN A 39 4.69 -2.32 19.74
N VAL A 40 3.53 -2.76 20.22
CA VAL A 40 2.23 -2.47 19.59
C VAL A 40 1.98 -0.98 19.35
N ASP A 41 2.29 -0.11 20.32
CA ASP A 41 2.00 1.33 20.21
C ASP A 41 2.94 2.06 19.24
N GLU A 42 4.21 1.65 19.19
CA GLU A 42 5.15 2.16 18.18
C GLU A 42 4.72 1.74 16.78
N LEU A 43 4.29 0.49 16.62
CA LEU A 43 3.82 -0.03 15.35
C LEU A 43 2.53 0.67 14.86
N LYS A 44 1.61 1.01 15.76
CA LYS A 44 0.44 1.84 15.41
C LYS A 44 0.85 3.21 14.88
N THR A 45 1.81 3.85 15.55
CA THR A 45 2.32 5.16 15.12
C THR A 45 3.00 5.07 13.74
N LEU A 46 3.81 4.03 13.52
CA LEU A 46 4.45 3.78 12.22
C LEU A 46 3.43 3.49 11.12
N LEU A 47 2.35 2.79 11.45
CA LEU A 47 1.27 2.51 10.52
C LEU A 47 0.58 3.81 10.05
N GLU A 48 0.27 4.72 10.97
CA GLU A 48 -0.33 6.02 10.63
C GLU A 48 0.57 6.80 9.66
N VAL A 49 1.87 6.85 9.93
CA VAL A 49 2.87 7.48 9.03
C VAL A 49 2.90 6.79 7.67
N ALA A 50 2.91 5.45 7.66
CA ALA A 50 2.96 4.67 6.42
C ALA A 50 1.72 4.89 5.54
N LEU A 51 0.52 5.02 6.12
CA LEU A 51 -0.71 5.29 5.38
C LEU A 51 -0.68 6.66 4.69
N ILE A 52 -0.21 7.70 5.40
CA ILE A 52 -0.05 9.05 4.85
C ILE A 52 0.95 9.03 3.70
N GLN A 53 2.12 8.42 3.92
CA GLN A 53 3.19 8.37 2.93
C GLN A 53 2.80 7.54 1.70
N SER A 54 2.17 6.39 1.89
CA SER A 54 1.70 5.53 0.80
C SER A 54 0.67 6.26 -0.06
N THR A 55 -0.33 6.88 0.56
CA THR A 55 -1.35 7.67 -0.14
C THR A 55 -0.69 8.82 -0.93
N GLY A 56 0.14 9.63 -0.24
CA GLY A 56 0.80 10.76 -0.87
C GLY A 56 1.72 10.39 -2.03
N ALA A 57 2.52 9.33 -1.88
CA ALA A 57 3.46 8.89 -2.91
C ALA A 57 2.73 8.30 -4.13
N SER A 58 1.76 7.41 -3.91
CA SER A 58 0.98 6.78 -4.98
C SER A 58 0.14 7.78 -5.77
N ASN A 59 -0.50 8.75 -5.10
CA ASN A 59 -1.24 9.79 -5.82
C ASN A 59 -0.27 10.69 -6.61
N ARG A 60 0.91 11.00 -6.06
CA ARG A 60 1.87 11.91 -6.69
C ARG A 60 2.50 11.34 -7.96
N ILE A 61 2.71 10.02 -8.06
CA ILE A 61 3.21 9.41 -9.31
C ILE A 61 2.22 9.59 -10.48
N GLU A 62 0.93 9.75 -10.19
CA GLU A 62 -0.13 10.04 -11.16
C GLU A 62 -0.38 11.56 -11.35
N GLY A 63 0.44 12.41 -10.72
CA GLY A 63 0.28 13.87 -10.78
C GLY A 63 -0.80 14.44 -9.86
N ILE A 64 -1.33 13.64 -8.94
CA ILE A 64 -2.36 14.04 -7.98
C ILE A 64 -1.68 14.40 -6.65
N PHE A 65 -1.79 15.66 -6.22
CA PHE A 65 -1.17 16.10 -4.97
C PHE A 65 -1.91 17.28 -4.33
N THR A 66 -1.66 17.46 -3.04
CA THR A 66 -2.01 18.65 -2.25
C THR A 66 -0.82 18.97 -1.33
N SER A 67 -0.94 19.96 -0.44
CA SER A 67 0.11 20.23 0.55
C SER A 67 0.20 19.11 1.58
N ASP A 68 1.38 18.90 2.19
CA ASP A 68 1.57 17.83 3.18
C ASP A 68 0.59 17.94 4.35
N LYS A 69 0.33 19.18 4.81
CA LYS A 69 -0.69 19.45 5.83
C LYS A 69 -2.08 19.00 5.39
N ARG A 70 -2.48 19.28 4.14
CA ARG A 70 -3.80 18.85 3.63
C ARG A 70 -3.84 17.34 3.43
N LEU A 71 -2.76 16.72 2.99
CA LEU A 71 -2.66 15.27 2.87
C LEU A 71 -2.87 14.59 4.23
N GLU A 72 -2.21 15.08 5.28
CA GLU A 72 -2.38 14.59 6.65
C GLU A 72 -3.82 14.80 7.17
N GLU A 73 -4.42 15.96 6.95
CA GLU A 73 -5.82 16.22 7.32
C GLU A 73 -6.80 15.29 6.59
N LEU A 74 -6.55 15.02 5.31
CA LEU A 74 -7.37 14.11 4.52
C LEU A 74 -7.18 12.66 5.01
N VAL A 75 -5.96 12.20 5.22
CA VAL A 75 -5.69 10.80 5.57
C VAL A 75 -6.05 10.50 7.03
N SER A 76 -5.61 11.32 7.97
CA SER A 76 -5.72 11.03 9.42
C SER A 76 -6.97 11.62 10.07
N GLN A 77 -7.43 12.79 9.62
CA GLN A 77 -8.58 13.48 10.25
C GLN A 77 -9.87 13.34 9.45
N LYS A 78 -9.82 12.66 8.30
CA LYS A 78 -10.95 12.48 7.37
C LYS A 78 -11.60 13.82 6.99
N ALA A 79 -10.80 14.85 6.75
CA ALA A 79 -11.30 16.14 6.31
C ALA A 79 -12.04 16.04 4.96
N GLU A 80 -13.01 16.93 4.75
CA GLU A 80 -13.70 17.03 3.46
C GLU A 80 -12.74 17.53 2.36
N PRO A 81 -12.73 16.89 1.18
CA PRO A 81 -11.90 17.30 0.06
C PRO A 81 -12.45 18.57 -0.61
N ARG A 82 -11.55 19.48 -0.98
CA ARG A 82 -11.90 20.82 -1.49
C ARG A 82 -11.82 20.92 -3.01
N ASN A 83 -11.14 19.98 -3.65
CA ASN A 83 -10.91 19.96 -5.09
C ASN A 83 -10.77 18.51 -5.57
N ARG A 84 -10.67 18.34 -6.89
CA ARG A 84 -10.56 17.03 -7.52
C ARG A 84 -9.37 16.21 -7.01
N SER A 85 -8.18 16.82 -6.88
CA SER A 85 -7.00 16.10 -6.39
C SER A 85 -7.20 15.58 -4.97
N GLU A 86 -7.82 16.39 -4.10
CA GLU A 86 -8.14 15.97 -2.74
C GLU A 86 -9.23 14.88 -2.70
N GLN A 87 -10.20 14.91 -3.62
CA GLN A 87 -11.20 13.84 -3.75
C GLN A 87 -10.55 12.52 -4.15
N GLU A 88 -9.60 12.54 -5.09
CA GLU A 88 -8.87 11.35 -5.54
C GLU A 88 -7.94 10.82 -4.42
N ILE A 89 -7.31 11.70 -3.63
CA ILE A 89 -6.55 11.33 -2.43
C ILE A 89 -7.45 10.68 -1.38
N ALA A 90 -8.62 11.27 -1.11
CA ALA A 90 -9.58 10.73 -0.16
C ALA A 90 -10.14 9.37 -0.62
N GLY A 91 -10.41 9.20 -1.91
CA GLY A 91 -10.81 7.92 -2.50
C GLY A 91 -9.73 6.85 -2.35
N TYR A 92 -8.47 7.18 -2.63
CA TYR A 92 -7.35 6.25 -2.43
C TYR A 92 -7.23 5.81 -0.96
N ARG A 93 -7.35 6.76 -0.02
CA ARG A 93 -7.37 6.45 1.43
C ARG A 93 -8.47 5.44 1.78
N GLU A 94 -9.69 5.64 1.30
CA GLU A 94 -10.82 4.72 1.57
C GLU A 94 -10.57 3.31 1.03
N VAL A 95 -10.06 3.21 -0.20
CA VAL A 95 -9.70 1.93 -0.81
C VAL A 95 -8.58 1.25 -0.03
N LEU A 96 -7.54 2.00 0.36
CA LEU A 96 -6.43 1.46 1.14
C LEU A 96 -6.89 0.97 2.53
N SER A 97 -7.76 1.72 3.22
CA SER A 97 -8.34 1.31 4.51
C SER A 97 -9.17 0.04 4.36
N THR A 98 -10.02 -0.02 3.32
CA THR A 98 -10.86 -1.18 3.02
C THR A 98 -10.01 -2.44 2.81
N ILE A 99 -8.92 -2.33 2.06
CA ILE A 99 -7.99 -3.43 1.84
C ILE A 99 -7.29 -3.81 3.15
N TYR A 100 -6.75 -2.83 3.88
CA TYR A 100 -5.99 -3.07 5.10
C TYR A 100 -6.82 -3.75 6.21
N GLU A 101 -8.06 -3.31 6.39
CA GLU A 101 -8.96 -3.84 7.43
C GLU A 101 -9.61 -5.17 7.01
N GLY A 102 -9.76 -5.41 5.70
CA GLY A 102 -10.57 -6.52 5.17
C GLY A 102 -9.80 -7.56 4.37
N TYR A 103 -8.46 -7.49 4.26
CA TYR A 103 -7.69 -8.30 3.30
C TYR A 103 -7.95 -9.81 3.39
N GLU A 104 -8.21 -10.34 4.59
CA GLU A 104 -8.51 -11.78 4.79
C GLU A 104 -9.78 -12.23 4.07
N TYR A 105 -10.72 -11.31 3.82
CA TYR A 105 -12.02 -11.57 3.20
C TYR A 105 -12.10 -11.08 1.74
N ILE A 106 -11.08 -10.37 1.27
CA ILE A 106 -11.01 -9.83 -0.10
C ILE A 106 -10.35 -10.87 -1.00
N ASN A 107 -11.18 -11.66 -1.69
CA ASN A 107 -10.69 -12.55 -2.74
C ASN A 107 -10.49 -11.77 -4.05
N PRO A 108 -9.27 -11.66 -4.60
CA PRO A 108 -9.01 -10.89 -5.82
C PRO A 108 -9.78 -11.44 -7.02
N ARG A 109 -10.85 -10.74 -7.40
CA ARG A 109 -11.68 -11.06 -8.56
C ARG A 109 -11.94 -9.78 -9.36
N PRO A 110 -12.17 -9.87 -10.69
CA PRO A 110 -12.36 -8.70 -11.53
C PRO A 110 -13.42 -7.72 -11.00
N ASN A 111 -14.54 -8.23 -10.49
CA ASN A 111 -15.61 -7.41 -9.93
C ASN A 111 -15.20 -6.66 -8.65
N ILE A 112 -14.37 -7.27 -7.80
CA ILE A 112 -13.84 -6.61 -6.61
C ILE A 112 -12.84 -5.52 -7.00
N ILE A 113 -11.98 -5.79 -7.98
CA ILE A 113 -11.03 -4.79 -8.50
C ILE A 113 -11.78 -3.59 -9.08
N LEU A 114 -12.87 -3.83 -9.83
CA LEU A 114 -13.72 -2.77 -10.37
C LEU A 114 -14.47 -1.99 -9.30
N GLN A 115 -14.80 -2.60 -8.16
CA GLN A 115 -15.43 -1.91 -7.03
C GLN A 115 -14.44 -1.01 -6.29
N LEU A 116 -13.15 -1.37 -6.26
CA LEU A 116 -12.08 -0.59 -5.65
C LEU A 116 -11.50 0.49 -6.58
N HIS A 117 -11.97 0.58 -7.81
CA HIS A 117 -11.55 1.57 -8.82
C HIS A 117 -12.49 2.77 -8.85
#